data_AF-A0A963PX29-F1
#
_entry.id   AF-A0A963PX29-F1
#
_cell.length_a   1.000
_cell.length_b   1.000
_cell.length_c   1.000
_cell.angle_alpha   90.00
_cell.angle_beta   90.00
_cell.angle_gamma   90.00
#
_symmetry.space_group_name_H-M   'P 1'
#
loop_
_entity.id
_entity.type
_entity.pdbx_description
1 polymer ?
#
loop_
_entity_poly.entity_id
_entity_poly.type
_entity_poly.pdbx_seq_one_letter_code
_entity_poly.pdbx_strand_id
1 'polypeptide(L)'
;MSISMYSASVPICTTMLGNLSHFLDKAQSFIETRKCDPTALTQYRLAPDMLPFTRQVLIACDAAKNGIARMSGETAPKFEDTETTIAELKQRIDKTIEFIKSVPPEKLDGTEA
;
A
#
# COMPACT_ATOMS: atom_id res chain seq x y z
N MET A 1 -10.35 -10.33 -26.53
CA MET A 1 -10.25 -10.18 -25.06
C MET A 1 -10.06 -8.70 -24.80
N SER A 2 -11.12 -7.99 -24.41
CA SER A 2 -11.00 -6.60 -23.96
C SER A 2 -10.50 -6.61 -22.51
N ILE A 3 -9.50 -5.79 -22.22
CA ILE A 3 -9.08 -5.50 -20.86
C ILE A 3 -10.24 -4.74 -20.19
N SER A 4 -10.66 -5.17 -19.00
CA SER A 4 -11.63 -4.44 -18.17
C SER A 4 -10.91 -3.60 -17.11
N MET A 5 -11.53 -2.52 -16.61
CA MET A 5 -10.90 -1.73 -15.54
C MET A 5 -10.57 -2.57 -14.30
N TYR A 6 -11.44 -3.52 -13.91
CA TYR A 6 -11.12 -4.42 -12.79
C TYR A 6 -9.81 -5.17 -13.05
N SER A 7 -9.68 -5.80 -14.22
CA SER A 7 -8.49 -6.58 -14.59
C SER A 7 -7.22 -5.73 -14.69
N ALA A 8 -7.36 -4.45 -15.02
CA ALA A 8 -6.27 -3.49 -15.14
C ALA A 8 -5.87 -2.82 -13.82
N SER A 9 -6.65 -2.96 -12.74
CA SER A 9 -6.44 -2.22 -11.50
C SER A 9 -6.25 -3.13 -10.28
N VAL A 10 -7.31 -3.82 -9.83
CA VAL A 10 -7.34 -4.58 -8.58
C VAL A 10 -6.19 -5.61 -8.46
N PRO A 11 -5.92 -6.46 -9.48
CA PRO A 11 -4.81 -7.42 -9.43
C PRO A 11 -3.43 -6.74 -9.41
N ILE A 12 -3.27 -5.64 -10.14
CA ILE A 12 -2.01 -4.91 -10.24
C ILE A 12 -1.69 -4.24 -8.90
N CYS A 13 -2.62 -3.49 -8.33
CA CYS A 13 -2.46 -2.85 -7.02
C CYS A 13 -2.18 -3.89 -5.92
N THR A 14 -2.93 -5.00 -5.90
CA THR A 14 -2.71 -6.09 -4.95
C THR A 14 -1.29 -6.66 -5.06
N THR A 15 -0.83 -6.92 -6.28
CA THR A 15 0.51 -7.49 -6.52
C THR A 15 1.61 -6.53 -6.08
N MET A 16 1.49 -5.25 -6.42
CA MET A 16 2.51 -4.25 -6.08
C MET A 16 2.58 -3.99 -4.57
N LEU A 17 1.44 -3.93 -3.89
CA LEU A 17 1.39 -3.83 -2.43
C LEU A 17 1.92 -5.10 -1.75
N GLY A 18 1.62 -6.28 -2.28
CA GLY A 18 2.19 -7.55 -1.82
C GLY A 18 3.72 -7.58 -1.94
N ASN A 19 4.26 -7.07 -3.05
CA ASN A 19 5.71 -6.94 -3.24
C ASN A 19 6.32 -5.97 -2.22
N LEU A 20 5.65 -4.84 -1.94
CA LEU A 20 6.09 -3.90 -0.90
C LEU A 20 6.12 -4.56 0.49
N SER A 21 5.10 -5.35 0.83
CA SER A 21 5.08 -6.14 2.08
C SER A 21 6.26 -7.12 2.16
N HIS A 22 6.60 -7.77 1.04
CA HIS A 22 7.77 -8.65 0.96
C HIS A 22 9.11 -7.89 1.09
N PHE A 23 9.20 -6.65 0.60
CA PHE A 23 10.38 -5.81 0.83
C PHE A 23 10.53 -5.42 2.30
N LEU A 24 9.41 -5.19 3.00
CA LEU A 24 9.40 -4.93 4.43
C LEU A 24 9.89 -6.15 5.24
N ASP A 25 9.63 -7.38 4.80
CA ASP A 25 10.22 -8.57 5.43
C ASP A 25 11.74 -8.58 5.31
N LYS A 26 12.28 -8.25 4.13
CA LYS A 26 13.73 -8.15 3.95
C LYS A 26 14.35 -7.03 4.78
N ALA A 27 13.66 -5.91 4.90
CA ALA A 27 14.04 -4.81 5.77
C ALA A 27 14.11 -5.23 7.24
N GLN A 28 13.10 -5.97 7.72
CA GLN A 28 13.08 -6.51 9.08
C GLN A 28 14.25 -7.46 9.32
N SER A 29 14.51 -8.42 8.42
CA SER A 29 15.66 -9.31 8.52
C SER A 29 17.00 -8.58 8.49
N PHE A 30 17.12 -7.50 7.71
CA PHE A 30 18.31 -6.65 7.68
C PHE A 30 18.56 -5.97 9.04
N ILE A 31 17.51 -5.39 9.64
CA ILE A 31 17.58 -4.75 10.96
C ILE A 31 18.06 -5.74 12.01
N GLU A 32 17.48 -6.94 12.04
CA GLU A 32 17.83 -8.00 12.99
C GLU A 32 19.27 -8.48 12.81
N THR A 33 19.67 -8.75 11.57
CA THR A 33 21.01 -9.28 11.25
C THR A 33 22.11 -8.27 11.55
N ARG A 34 21.86 -6.99 11.24
CA ARG A 34 22.84 -5.91 11.41
C ARG A 34 22.74 -5.20 12.76
N LYS A 35 21.76 -5.56 13.59
CA LYS A 35 21.45 -4.89 14.87
C LYS A 35 21.27 -3.39 14.70
N CYS A 36 20.62 -2.98 13.62
CA CYS A 36 20.29 -1.58 13.39
C CYS A 36 19.16 -1.15 14.35
N ASP A 37 19.08 0.15 14.62
CA ASP A 37 17.89 0.71 15.25
C ASP A 37 16.69 0.53 14.29
N PRO A 38 15.60 -0.13 14.71
CA PRO A 38 14.40 -0.30 13.88
C PRO A 38 13.81 1.02 13.38
N THR A 39 13.97 2.10 14.15
CA THR A 39 13.46 3.43 13.79
C THR A 39 14.31 4.13 12.74
N ALA A 40 15.59 3.75 12.60
CA ALA A 40 16.49 4.35 11.64
C ALA A 40 16.01 4.15 10.20
N LEU A 41 15.43 2.98 9.89
CA LEU A 41 14.91 2.71 8.56
C LEU A 41 13.54 3.38 8.33
N THR A 42 12.64 3.35 9.32
CA THR A 42 11.30 3.94 9.18
C THR A 42 11.34 5.46 9.01
N GLN A 43 12.33 6.12 9.63
CA GLN A 43 12.58 7.55 9.50
C GLN A 43 13.54 7.93 8.37
N TYR A 44 14.15 6.96 7.68
CA TYR A 44 15.12 7.23 6.63
C TYR A 44 14.50 7.99 5.46
N ARG A 45 15.29 8.87 4.83
CA ARG A 45 14.91 9.71 3.70
C ARG A 45 16.00 9.67 2.64
N LEU A 46 15.62 9.74 1.37
CA LEU A 46 16.59 9.78 0.25
C LEU A 46 17.20 11.17 0.05
N ALA A 47 16.45 12.22 0.37
CA ALA A 47 16.91 13.60 0.36
C ALA A 47 16.30 14.38 1.55
N PRO A 48 16.91 15.49 2.00
CA PRO A 48 16.48 16.22 3.20
C PRO A 48 15.04 16.74 3.14
N ASP A 49 14.55 17.08 1.95
CA ASP A 49 13.22 17.60 1.67
C ASP A 49 12.17 16.52 1.36
N MET A 50 12.59 15.25 1.26
CA MET A 50 11.67 14.14 1.04
C MET A 50 10.99 13.67 2.33
N LEU A 51 9.80 13.10 2.16
CA LEU A 51 9.09 12.40 3.23
C LEU A 51 9.82 11.10 3.62
N PRO A 52 9.78 10.71 4.91
CA PRO A 52 10.43 9.49 5.40
C PRO A 52 9.79 8.22 4.84
N PHE A 53 10.53 7.11 4.92
CA PHE A 53 10.11 5.80 4.41
C PHE A 53 8.72 5.39 4.88
N THR A 54 8.38 5.57 6.17
CA THR A 54 7.03 5.35 6.69
C THR A 54 5.99 6.06 5.83
N ARG A 55 6.14 7.37 5.62
CA ARG A 55 5.17 8.14 4.82
C ARG A 55 5.07 7.67 3.38
N GLN A 56 6.15 7.20 2.77
CA GLN A 56 6.10 6.62 1.42
C GLN A 56 5.20 5.38 1.36
N VAL A 57 5.29 4.49 2.37
CA VAL A 57 4.44 3.29 2.46
C VAL A 57 2.96 3.67 2.67
N LEU A 58 2.68 4.63 3.54
CA LEU A 58 1.32 5.13 3.76
C LEU A 58 0.73 5.71 2.46
N ILE A 59 1.49 6.55 1.76
CA ILE A 59 1.06 7.17 0.49
C ILE A 59 0.82 6.10 -0.58
N ALA A 60 1.65 5.07 -0.68
CA ALA A 60 1.43 3.96 -1.61
C ALA A 60 0.11 3.23 -1.33
N CYS A 61 -0.19 2.95 -0.06
CA CYS A 61 -1.45 2.36 0.36
C CYS A 61 -2.65 3.27 0.04
N ASP A 62 -2.51 4.56 0.34
CA ASP A 62 -3.57 5.54 0.14
C ASP A 62 -3.84 5.81 -1.34
N ALA A 63 -2.81 5.84 -2.18
CA ALA A 63 -2.95 5.97 -3.63
C ALA A 63 -3.77 4.80 -4.19
N ALA A 64 -3.45 3.56 -3.77
CA ALA A 64 -4.17 2.37 -4.21
C ALA A 64 -5.63 2.35 -3.73
N LYS A 65 -5.87 2.51 -2.41
CA LYS A 65 -7.24 2.47 -1.87
C LYS A 65 -8.11 3.60 -2.41
N ASN A 66 -7.58 4.83 -2.47
CA ASN A 66 -8.36 5.99 -2.88
C ASN A 66 -8.61 5.97 -4.39
N GLY A 67 -7.66 5.44 -5.19
CA GLY A 67 -7.87 5.23 -6.62
C GLY A 67 -9.03 4.28 -6.88
N ILE A 68 -9.02 3.09 -6.26
CA ILE A 68 -10.09 2.10 -6.39
C ILE A 68 -11.43 2.65 -5.88
N ALA A 69 -11.44 3.30 -4.72
CA ALA A 69 -12.65 3.90 -4.15
C ALA A 69 -13.27 4.96 -5.08
N ARG A 70 -12.45 5.85 -5.65
CA ARG A 70 -12.93 6.89 -6.59
C ARG A 70 -13.51 6.30 -7.86
N MET A 71 -12.86 5.28 -8.45
CA MET A 71 -13.37 4.64 -9.66
C MET A 71 -14.68 3.89 -9.39
N SER A 72 -14.77 3.19 -8.25
CA SER A 72 -15.95 2.40 -7.87
C SER A 72 -17.11 3.19 -7.29
N GLY A 73 -16.89 4.47 -6.95
CA GLY A 73 -17.84 5.29 -6.18
C GLY A 73 -18.00 4.84 -4.72
N GLU A 74 -17.15 3.94 -4.25
CA GLU A 74 -17.15 3.47 -2.86
C GLU A 74 -16.44 4.47 -1.93
N THR A 75 -16.74 4.41 -0.63
CA THR A 75 -16.04 5.22 0.37
C THR A 75 -14.80 4.48 0.87
N ALA A 76 -13.62 5.06 0.69
CA ALA A 76 -12.39 4.49 1.21
C ALA A 76 -12.36 4.50 2.75
N PRO A 77 -11.86 3.42 3.40
CA PRO A 77 -11.68 3.41 4.84
C PRO A 77 -10.67 4.48 5.27
N LYS A 78 -11.04 5.24 6.32
CA LYS A 78 -10.13 6.17 6.96
C LYS A 78 -9.15 5.37 7.83
N PHE A 79 -7.88 5.71 7.71
CA PHE A 79 -6.83 5.17 8.53
C PHE A 79 -6.14 6.34 9.25
N GLU A 80 -5.73 6.14 10.51
CA GLU A 80 -5.29 7.24 11.40
C GLU A 80 -3.81 7.62 11.27
N ASP A 81 -3.06 6.91 10.40
CA ASP A 81 -1.67 7.23 10.05
C ASP A 81 -0.69 7.28 11.24
N THR A 82 -0.86 6.38 12.20
CA THR A 82 -0.06 6.30 13.43
C THR A 82 1.07 5.27 13.39
N GLU A 83 1.33 4.66 12.23
CA GLU A 83 2.28 3.56 12.09
C GLU A 83 3.73 4.02 12.30
N THR A 84 4.47 3.33 13.18
CA THR A 84 5.87 3.64 13.53
C THR A 84 6.82 2.47 13.30
N THR A 85 6.30 1.25 13.22
CA THR A 85 7.06 0.01 13.08
C THR A 85 6.82 -0.67 11.73
N ILE A 86 7.76 -1.53 11.31
CA ILE A 86 7.59 -2.35 10.10
C ILE A 86 6.35 -3.24 10.18
N ALA A 87 6.08 -3.82 11.35
CA ALA A 87 4.91 -4.67 11.55
C ALA A 87 3.59 -3.91 11.32
N GLU A 88 3.47 -2.69 11.85
CA GLU A 88 2.30 -1.83 11.63
C GLU A 88 2.17 -1.42 10.15
N LEU A 89 3.28 -1.12 9.48
CA LEU A 89 3.28 -0.83 8.04
C LEU A 89 2.78 -2.02 7.20
N LYS A 90 3.17 -3.25 7.56
CA LYS A 90 2.64 -4.46 6.91
C LYS A 90 1.14 -4.63 7.16
N GLN A 91 0.68 -4.43 8.40
CA GLN A 91 -0.75 -4.48 8.71
C GLN A 91 -1.56 -3.43 7.92
N ARG A 92 -1.00 -2.24 7.72
CA ARG A 92 -1.61 -1.19 6.88
C ARG A 92 -1.73 -1.63 5.42
N ILE A 93 -0.70 -2.29 4.88
CA ILE A 93 -0.73 -2.89 3.54
C ILE A 93 -1.82 -3.96 3.44
N ASP A 94 -1.89 -4.88 4.41
CA ASP A 94 -2.86 -5.96 4.40
C ASP A 94 -4.30 -5.45 4.44
N LYS A 95 -4.61 -4.49 5.33
CA LYS A 95 -5.92 -3.80 5.39
C LYS A 95 -6.27 -3.11 4.08
N THR A 96 -5.27 -2.54 3.42
CA THR A 96 -5.45 -1.88 2.12
C THR A 96 -5.79 -2.89 1.02
N ILE A 97 -5.08 -4.01 0.97
CA ILE A 97 -5.35 -5.10 0.02
C ILE A 97 -6.74 -5.70 0.28
N GLU A 98 -7.12 -5.91 1.54
CA GLU A 98 -8.44 -6.42 1.92
C GLU A 98 -9.56 -5.51 1.39
N PHE A 99 -9.45 -4.20 1.61
CA PHE A 99 -10.40 -3.24 1.06
C PHE A 99 -10.45 -3.28 -0.47
N ILE A 100 -9.30 -3.25 -1.14
CA ILE A 100 -9.24 -3.26 -2.62
C ILE A 100 -9.91 -4.52 -3.19
N LYS A 101 -9.71 -5.68 -2.55
CA LYS A 101 -10.33 -6.95 -2.98
C LYS A 101 -11.82 -7.03 -2.65
N SER A 102 -12.31 -6.24 -1.69
CA SER A 102 -13.73 -6.22 -1.34
C SER A 102 -14.60 -5.50 -2.35
N VAL A 103 -14.00 -4.67 -3.22
CA VAL A 103 -14.73 -3.94 -4.26
C VAL A 103 -15.13 -4.88 -5.40
N PRO A 104 -16.42 -5.03 -5.70
CA PRO A 104 -16.90 -5.97 -6.70
C PRO A 104 -16.60 -5.46 -8.13
N PRO A 105 -16.28 -6.37 -9.10
CA PRO A 105 -15.94 -5.98 -10.47
C PRO A 105 -16.97 -5.09 -11.16
N GLU A 106 -18.26 -5.30 -10.88
CA GLU A 106 -19.37 -4.56 -11.48
C GLU A 106 -19.39 -3.07 -11.09
N LYS A 107 -18.68 -2.69 -10.02
CA LYS A 107 -18.48 -1.28 -9.66
C LYS A 107 -17.31 -0.63 -10.39
N LEU A 108 -16.40 -1.42 -10.96
CA LEU A 108 -15.19 -0.91 -11.60
C LEU A 108 -15.26 -1.00 -13.12
N ASP A 109 -15.79 -2.11 -13.65
CA ASP A 109 -15.89 -2.32 -15.09
C ASP A 109 -16.84 -1.30 -15.74
N GLY A 110 -16.42 -0.73 -16.87
CA GLY A 110 -17.12 0.35 -17.58
C GLY A 110 -16.64 1.76 -17.22
N THR A 111 -15.71 1.91 -16.27
CA THR A 111 -15.08 3.21 -15.94
C THR A 111 -13.90 3.57 -16.85
N GLU A 112 -13.46 2.64 -17.69
CA GLU A 112 -12.45 2.79 -18.73
C GLU A 112 -12.96 3.39 -20.05
N ALA A 113 -14.29 3.53 -20.19
CA ALA A 113 -14.96 3.96 -21.42
C ALA A 113 -14.99 5.48 -21.61
#